data_AF-A0A9J6CWB3-F1
#
_entry.id   AF-A0A9J6CWB3-F1
#
_cell.length_a   1.000
_cell.length_b   1.000
_cell.length_c   1.000
_cell.angle_alpha   90.00
_cell.angle_beta   90.00
_cell.angle_gamma   90.00
#
_symmetry.space_group_name_H-M   'P 1'
#
loop_
_entity.id
_entity.type
_entity.pdbx_description
1 polymer ?
#
loop_
_entity_poly.entity_id
_entity_poly.type
_entity_poly.pdbx_seq_one_letter_code
_entity_poly.pdbx_strand_id
1 'polypeptide(L)'
;MLGVDRSDELIASYNVLMKCVRWWKTLFFHCIDIAVVNSFILFEAHRREHPEIPELHRAPRYDQLAFRMELVKQLLEIEATGFGSTPPPRESAHKPKVMETRRNCKLCYASRKVEHKTSVFCETCGVYLCFIATRDCFGEWHRHHKG
;
A
#
# COMPACT_ATOMS: atom_id res chain seq x y z
N MET A 1 18.07 1.29 -35.15
CA MET A 1 18.64 0.90 -33.83
C MET A 1 18.29 1.96 -32.79
N LEU A 2 17.02 2.07 -32.38
CA LEU A 2 16.55 3.07 -31.39
C LEU A 2 15.69 2.44 -30.27
N GLY A 3 15.44 1.12 -30.34
CA GLY A 3 14.56 0.44 -29.39
C GLY A 3 15.21 0.15 -28.03
N VAL A 4 16.54 -0.05 -28.01
CA VAL A 4 17.30 -0.33 -26.79
C VAL A 4 17.36 0.91 -25.90
N ASP A 5 17.68 2.08 -26.47
CA ASP A 5 17.77 3.34 -25.73
C ASP A 5 16.45 3.74 -25.05
N ARG A 6 15.31 3.56 -25.76
CA ARG A 6 13.98 3.84 -25.20
C ARG A 6 13.62 2.88 -24.06
N SER A 7 14.00 1.61 -24.18
CA SER A 7 13.78 0.62 -23.12
C SER A 7 14.58 0.97 -21.88
N ASP A 8 15.85 1.33 -22.04
CA ASP A 8 16.74 1.66 -20.93
C ASP A 8 16.28 2.92 -20.16
N GLU A 9 15.77 3.93 -20.87
CA GLU A 9 15.16 5.13 -20.27
C GLU A 9 13.92 4.80 -19.42
N LEU A 10 13.06 3.91 -19.91
CA LEU A 10 11.84 3.49 -19.20
C LEU A 10 12.12 2.53 -18.03
N ILE A 11 13.20 1.74 -18.09
CA ILE A 11 13.66 0.94 -16.96
C ILE A 11 14.16 1.86 -15.85
N ALA A 12 14.94 2.88 -16.19
CA ALA A 12 15.49 3.84 -15.21
C ALA A 12 14.40 4.56 -14.40
N SER A 13 13.29 4.93 -15.03
CA SER A 13 12.21 5.73 -14.42
C SER A 13 11.29 4.95 -13.45
N TYR A 14 11.12 3.64 -13.65
CA TYR A 14 10.23 2.81 -12.81
C TYR A 14 10.92 1.59 -12.19
N ASN A 15 12.23 1.67 -11.98
CA ASN A 15 13.01 0.60 -11.37
C ASN A 15 12.40 0.18 -10.01
N VAL A 16 11.95 -1.06 -9.91
CA VAL A 16 11.57 -1.70 -8.65
C VAL A 16 12.85 -2.14 -7.95
N LEU A 17 13.69 -1.17 -7.58
CA LEU A 17 14.89 -1.41 -6.78
C LEU A 17 14.47 -1.78 -5.35
N MET A 18 14.09 -3.04 -5.17
CA MET A 18 13.95 -3.61 -3.84
C MET A 18 15.35 -3.73 -3.22
N LYS A 19 15.53 -3.15 -2.04
CA LYS A 19 16.72 -3.36 -1.20
C LYS A 19 16.69 -4.79 -0.65
N CYS A 20 16.96 -5.77 -1.50
CA CYS A 20 17.07 -7.18 -1.13
C CYS A 20 18.53 -7.59 -0.92
N VAL A 21 18.81 -8.24 0.20
CA VAL A 21 20.15 -8.70 0.63
C VAL A 21 20.73 -9.84 -0.22
N ARG A 22 19.93 -10.44 -1.12
CA ARG A 22 20.32 -11.57 -1.99
C ARG A 22 20.29 -11.14 -3.46
N TRP A 23 21.47 -11.13 -4.09
CA TRP A 23 21.71 -10.63 -5.45
C TRP A 23 20.79 -11.24 -6.53
N TRP A 24 20.45 -12.52 -6.42
CA TRP A 24 19.60 -13.19 -7.40
C TRP A 24 18.18 -12.62 -7.44
N LYS A 25 17.67 -12.11 -6.32
CA LYS A 25 16.35 -11.44 -6.27
C LYS A 25 16.39 -10.16 -7.08
N THR A 26 17.44 -9.35 -6.92
CA THR A 26 17.64 -8.12 -7.70
C THR A 26 17.66 -8.42 -9.19
N LEU A 27 18.39 -9.46 -9.62
CA LEU A 27 18.41 -9.89 -11.01
C LEU A 27 17.02 -10.35 -11.49
N PHE A 28 16.32 -11.16 -10.70
CA PHE A 28 14.97 -11.64 -11.04
C PHE A 28 13.98 -10.49 -11.23
N PHE A 29 13.92 -9.53 -10.31
CA PHE A 29 13.01 -8.38 -10.41
C PHE A 29 13.41 -7.44 -11.55
N HIS A 30 14.70 -7.31 -11.83
CA HIS A 30 15.17 -6.58 -13.00
C HIS A 30 14.72 -7.23 -14.32
N CYS A 31 14.75 -8.57 -14.43
CA CYS A 31 14.20 -9.26 -15.59
C CYS A 31 12.70 -9.01 -15.77
N ILE A 32 11.93 -8.93 -14.67
CA ILE A 32 10.51 -8.55 -14.71
C ILE A 32 10.35 -7.12 -15.23
N ASP A 33 11.12 -6.16 -14.70
CA ASP A 33 11.07 -4.78 -15.16
C ASP A 33 11.37 -4.67 -16.67
N ILE A 34 12.38 -5.39 -17.17
CA ILE A 34 12.69 -5.48 -18.61
C ILE A 34 11.51 -6.06 -19.40
N ALA A 35 10.94 -7.18 -18.95
CA ALA A 35 9.82 -7.83 -19.65
C ALA A 35 8.61 -6.90 -19.75
N VAL A 36 8.29 -6.19 -18.67
CA VAL A 36 7.22 -5.20 -18.62
C VAL A 36 7.47 -4.05 -19.61
N VAL A 37 8.67 -3.49 -19.65
CA VAL A 37 9.02 -2.40 -20.58
C VAL A 37 8.95 -2.88 -22.03
N ASN A 38 9.51 -4.05 -22.33
CA ASN A 38 9.47 -4.62 -23.68
C ASN A 38 8.04 -4.88 -24.15
N SER A 39 7.19 -5.44 -23.27
CA SER A 39 5.78 -5.67 -23.59
C SER A 39 5.01 -4.37 -23.85
N PHE A 40 5.33 -3.29 -23.12
CA PHE A 40 4.73 -1.97 -23.36
C PHE A 40 5.12 -1.40 -24.73
N ILE A 41 6.40 -1.49 -25.11
CA ILE A 41 6.88 -1.03 -26.42
C ILE A 41 6.19 -1.81 -27.55
N LEU A 42 6.09 -3.13 -27.42
CA LEU A 42 5.38 -3.98 -28.38
C LEU A 42 3.89 -3.62 -28.45
N PHE A 43 3.24 -3.40 -27.30
CA PHE A 43 1.84 -3.00 -27.23
C PHE A 43 1.59 -1.65 -27.94
N GLU A 44 2.45 -0.65 -27.73
CA GLU A 44 2.32 0.63 -28.40
C GLU A 44 2.52 0.54 -29.92
N ALA A 45 3.50 -0.25 -30.36
CA ALA A 45 3.73 -0.51 -31.78
C ALA A 45 2.52 -1.19 -32.41
N HIS A 46 2.01 -2.24 -31.76
CA HIS A 46 0.84 -2.99 -32.23
C HIS A 46 -0.42 -2.13 -32.28
N ARG A 47 -0.66 -1.29 -31.27
CA ARG A 47 -1.78 -0.32 -31.26
C ARG A 47 -1.68 0.71 -32.39
N ARG A 48 -0.46 1.13 -32.75
CA ARG A 48 -0.23 2.09 -33.83
C ARG A 48 -0.46 1.47 -35.21
N GLU A 49 -0.12 0.20 -35.37
CA GLU A 49 -0.32 -0.56 -36.61
C GLU A 49 -1.77 -1.00 -36.81
N HIS A 50 -2.54 -1.15 -35.71
CA HIS A 50 -3.92 -1.62 -35.73
C HIS A 50 -4.91 -0.64 -35.08
N PRO A 51 -5.14 0.55 -35.67
CA PRO A 51 -6.13 1.51 -35.17
C PRO A 51 -7.58 1.01 -35.28
N GLU A 52 -7.84 -0.03 -36.08
CA GLU A 52 -9.17 -0.61 -36.30
C GLU A 52 -9.68 -1.46 -35.14
N ILE A 53 -8.81 -1.91 -34.23
CA ILE A 53 -9.15 -2.84 -33.15
C ILE A 53 -9.62 -2.06 -31.91
N PRO A 54 -10.92 -2.12 -31.53
CA PRO A 54 -11.45 -1.38 -30.38
C PRO A 54 -10.77 -1.73 -29.05
N GLU A 55 -10.36 -2.99 -28.88
CA GLU A 55 -9.77 -3.52 -27.64
C GLU A 55 -8.39 -2.91 -27.33
N LEU A 56 -7.69 -2.44 -28.37
CA LEU A 56 -6.37 -1.78 -28.26
C LEU A 56 -6.49 -0.28 -27.93
N HIS A 57 -7.69 0.30 -28.00
CA HIS A 57 -7.89 1.72 -27.70
C HIS A 57 -7.65 2.01 -26.22
N ARG A 58 -6.82 3.02 -25.96
CA ARG A 58 -6.55 3.56 -24.62
C ARG A 58 -6.62 5.08 -24.69
N ALA A 59 -6.66 5.73 -23.52
CA ALA A 59 -6.67 7.18 -23.45
C ALA A 59 -5.43 7.78 -24.16
N PRO A 60 -5.51 9.01 -24.71
CA PRO A 60 -4.39 9.66 -25.39
C PRO A 60 -3.14 9.84 -24.53
N ARG A 61 -3.29 9.83 -23.19
CA ARG A 61 -2.20 9.87 -22.19
C ARG A 61 -1.98 8.52 -21.51
N TYR A 62 -1.93 7.43 -22.29
CA TYR A 62 -1.62 6.11 -21.75
C TYR A 62 -0.11 5.91 -21.67
N ASP A 63 0.45 6.17 -20.49
CA ASP A 63 1.87 6.04 -20.20
C ASP A 63 2.22 4.63 -19.67
N GLN A 64 3.51 4.38 -19.47
CA GLN A 64 4.01 3.08 -19.01
C GLN A 64 3.49 2.72 -17.61
N LEU A 65 3.25 3.72 -16.74
CA LEU A 65 2.68 3.49 -15.42
C LEU A 65 1.24 2.95 -15.54
N ALA A 66 0.42 3.57 -16.38
CA ALA A 66 -0.94 3.11 -16.66
C ALA A 66 -0.93 1.68 -17.22
N PHE A 67 0.04 1.35 -18.08
CA PHE A 67 0.23 -0.01 -18.58
C PHE A 67 0.60 -1.00 -17.48
N ARG A 68 1.56 -0.67 -16.61
CA ARG A 68 1.95 -1.49 -15.46
C ARG A 68 0.75 -1.78 -14.55
N MET A 69 -0.04 -0.76 -14.24
CA MET A 69 -1.23 -0.90 -13.39
C MET A 69 -2.27 -1.83 -14.01
N GLU A 70 -2.51 -1.70 -15.33
CA GLU A 70 -3.44 -2.55 -16.07
C GLU A 70 -2.97 -4.01 -16.09
N LEU A 71 -1.69 -4.24 -16.38
CA LEU A 71 -1.10 -5.57 -16.38
C LEU A 71 -1.23 -6.26 -15.00
N VAL A 72 -1.00 -5.52 -13.91
CA VAL A 72 -1.17 -6.04 -12.54
C VAL A 72 -2.63 -6.44 -12.28
N LYS A 73 -3.61 -5.63 -12.70
CA LYS A 73 -5.04 -5.97 -12.53
C LYS A 73 -5.40 -7.26 -13.28
N GLN A 74 -4.92 -7.39 -14.52
CA GLN A 74 -5.16 -8.57 -15.35
C GLN A 74 -4.52 -9.83 -14.76
N LEU A 75 -3.26 -9.74 -14.30
CA LEU A 75 -2.55 -10.87 -13.69
C LEU A 75 -3.13 -11.33 -12.35
N LEU A 76 -3.77 -10.42 -11.61
CA LEU A 76 -4.40 -10.73 -10.33
C LEU A 76 -5.86 -11.17 -10.48
N GLU A 77 -6.38 -11.32 -11.70
CA GLU A 77 -7.79 -11.61 -12.00
C GLU A 77 -8.74 -10.72 -11.18
N ILE A 78 -8.32 -9.47 -10.93
CA ILE A 78 -9.18 -8.48 -10.28
C ILE A 78 -10.15 -8.04 -11.37
N GLU A 79 -11.23 -8.81 -11.54
CA GLU A 79 -12.41 -8.34 -12.24
C GLU A 79 -12.72 -6.93 -11.72
N ALA A 80 -13.01 -6.01 -12.64
CA ALA A 80 -13.20 -4.59 -12.35
C ALA A 80 -14.44 -4.28 -11.49
N THR A 81 -14.88 -5.20 -10.63
CA THR A 81 -15.70 -4.91 -9.46
C THR A 81 -14.82 -4.30 -8.36
N GLY A 82 -14.57 -2.99 -8.47
CA GLY A 82 -14.25 -2.18 -7.30
C GLY A 82 -12.77 -1.86 -7.04
N PHE A 83 -12.09 -1.24 -8.01
CA PHE A 83 -11.00 -0.30 -7.69
C PHE A 83 -11.41 1.14 -8.03
N GLY A 84 -12.66 1.44 -7.68
CA GLY A 84 -13.17 2.79 -7.45
C GLY A 84 -13.36 3.03 -5.96
N SER A 85 -12.35 2.69 -5.16
CA SER A 85 -12.19 3.25 -3.84
C SER A 85 -10.69 3.43 -3.66
N THR A 86 -10.25 4.67 -3.57
CA THR A 86 -9.23 5.03 -2.58
C THR A 86 -9.40 4.04 -1.43
N PRO A 87 -8.38 3.27 -0.99
CA PRO A 87 -8.54 2.65 0.32
C PRO A 87 -9.00 3.80 1.22
N PRO A 88 -10.16 3.71 1.91
CA PRO A 88 -10.42 4.67 2.96
C PRO A 88 -9.10 4.71 3.73
N PRO A 89 -8.57 5.90 4.10
CA PRO A 89 -7.38 5.97 4.93
C PRO A 89 -7.56 4.85 5.94
N ARG A 90 -6.66 3.86 5.94
CA ARG A 90 -6.73 2.80 6.94
C ARG A 90 -6.39 3.53 8.23
N GLU A 91 -7.37 4.25 8.76
CA GLU A 91 -7.42 4.66 10.14
C GLU A 91 -7.30 3.33 10.83
N SER A 92 -6.10 3.05 11.33
CA SER A 92 -5.77 1.84 12.06
C SER A 92 -6.77 1.75 13.20
N ALA A 93 -7.92 1.09 12.97
CA ALA A 93 -9.10 1.33 13.78
C ALA A 93 -8.80 0.91 15.22
N HIS A 94 -8.63 1.91 16.09
CA HIS A 94 -8.28 1.68 17.48
C HIS A 94 -9.53 1.17 18.20
N LYS A 95 -9.69 -0.15 18.28
CA LYS A 95 -10.83 -0.79 18.96
C LYS A 95 -10.41 -1.27 20.36
N PRO A 96 -11.19 -0.95 21.40
CA PRO A 96 -10.90 -1.44 22.75
C PRO A 96 -11.16 -2.94 22.83
N LYS A 97 -10.19 -3.68 23.39
CA LYS A 97 -10.31 -5.10 23.71
C LYS A 97 -10.16 -5.31 25.21
N VAL A 98 -10.98 -6.17 25.79
CA VAL A 98 -10.89 -6.54 27.20
C VAL A 98 -9.96 -7.73 27.34
N MET A 99 -8.92 -7.57 28.15
CA MET A 99 -7.95 -8.60 28.49
C MET A 99 -8.25 -9.17 29.88
N GLU A 100 -7.90 -10.43 30.12
CA GLU A 100 -8.01 -11.05 31.45
C GLU A 100 -7.09 -10.38 32.47
N THR A 101 -5.87 -10.02 32.03
CA THR A 101 -4.90 -9.33 32.89
C THR A 101 -5.14 -7.83 32.92
N ARG A 102 -5.03 -7.23 34.11
CA ARG A 102 -5.12 -5.78 34.29
C ARG A 102 -3.73 -5.18 34.41
N ARG A 103 -3.45 -4.14 33.63
CA ARG A 103 -2.21 -3.35 33.70
C ARG A 103 -2.49 -1.89 33.98
N ASN A 104 -1.45 -1.14 34.33
CA ASN A 104 -1.57 0.29 34.57
C ASN A 104 -1.92 1.03 33.28
N CYS A 105 -2.91 1.91 33.34
CA CYS A 105 -3.29 2.81 32.26
C CYS A 105 -2.10 3.72 31.93
N LYS A 106 -1.65 3.66 30.67
CA LYS A 106 -0.47 4.41 30.21
C LYS A 106 -0.66 5.92 30.37
N LEU A 107 -1.84 6.43 30.04
CA LEU A 107 -2.13 7.86 30.08
C LEU A 107 -2.31 8.40 31.50
N CYS A 108 -2.96 7.65 32.40
CA CYS A 108 -3.04 8.03 33.82
C CYS A 108 -1.65 8.11 34.46
N TYR A 109 -0.80 7.13 34.16
CA TYR A 109 0.56 7.11 34.68
C TYR A 109 1.41 8.25 34.10
N ALA A 110 1.32 8.52 32.79
CA ALA A 110 2.11 9.55 32.13
C ALA A 110 1.68 10.97 32.53
N SER A 111 0.39 11.30 32.40
CA SER A 111 -0.11 12.67 32.54
C SER A 111 -0.51 13.03 33.96
N ARG A 112 -1.04 12.06 34.72
CA ARG A 112 -1.62 12.31 36.06
C ARG A 112 -0.73 11.79 37.18
N LYS A 113 0.31 11.01 36.86
CA LYS A 113 1.19 10.33 37.84
C LYS A 113 0.42 9.43 38.83
N VAL A 114 -0.71 8.87 38.39
CA VAL A 114 -1.54 7.96 39.20
C VAL A 114 -1.58 6.58 38.56
N GLU A 115 -1.53 5.55 39.41
CA GLU A 115 -1.67 4.16 39.00
C GLU A 115 -3.13 3.71 39.00
N HIS A 116 -3.75 3.72 37.82
CA HIS A 116 -5.05 3.11 37.61
C HIS A 116 -4.93 1.84 36.77
N LYS A 117 -5.40 0.72 37.30
CA LYS A 117 -5.41 -0.56 36.59
C LYS A 117 -6.64 -0.69 35.67
N THR A 118 -6.40 -1.08 34.43
CA THR A 118 -7.42 -1.31 33.40
C THR A 118 -7.19 -2.65 32.71
N SER A 119 -8.26 -3.33 32.32
CA SER A 119 -8.24 -4.52 31.45
C SER A 119 -8.36 -4.14 29.97
N VAL A 120 -8.64 -2.87 29.66
CA VAL A 120 -8.86 -2.42 28.29
C VAL A 120 -7.53 -2.14 27.60
N PHE A 121 -7.33 -2.79 26.46
CA PHE A 121 -6.12 -2.81 25.66
C PHE A 121 -6.43 -2.38 24.22
N CYS A 122 -5.54 -1.58 23.65
CA CYS A 122 -5.52 -1.31 22.21
C CYS A 122 -4.42 -2.16 21.57
N GLU A 123 -4.79 -3.11 20.72
CA GLU A 123 -3.81 -3.93 19.96
C GLU A 123 -2.96 -3.09 19.02
N THR A 124 -3.58 -2.12 18.33
CA THR A 124 -2.90 -1.23 17.39
C THR A 124 -1.77 -0.42 18.03
N CYS A 125 -1.99 0.06 19.27
CA CYS A 125 -1.01 0.88 19.99
C CYS A 125 -0.17 0.09 20.99
N GLY A 126 -0.52 -1.16 21.31
CA GLY A 126 0.16 -1.96 22.33
C GLY A 126 0.05 -1.39 23.75
N VAL A 127 -1.01 -0.64 24.07
CA VAL A 127 -1.15 0.06 25.37
C VAL A 127 -2.45 -0.27 26.08
N TYR A 128 -2.40 -0.25 27.42
CA TYR A 128 -3.56 -0.35 28.30
C TYR A 128 -4.08 1.05 28.63
N LEU A 129 -5.39 1.28 28.48
CA LEU A 129 -6.03 2.58 28.67
C LEU A 129 -7.37 2.42 29.41
N CYS A 130 -7.75 3.40 30.23
CA CYS A 130 -9.08 3.41 30.86
C CYS A 130 -10.16 3.66 29.81
N PHE A 131 -11.24 2.87 29.85
CA PHE A 131 -12.46 3.08 29.06
C PHE A 131 -13.67 2.76 29.93
N ILE A 132 -14.01 3.71 30.81
CA ILE A 132 -15.10 3.62 31.79
C ILE A 132 -15.85 4.96 31.83
N ALA A 133 -17.09 4.97 32.36
CA ALA A 133 -17.95 6.15 32.36
C ALA A 133 -17.30 7.43 32.95
N THR A 134 -16.42 7.28 33.96
CA THR A 134 -15.76 8.42 34.61
C THR A 134 -14.41 8.80 33.97
N ARG A 135 -13.84 7.95 33.11
CA ARG A 135 -12.49 8.12 32.55
C ARG A 135 -12.37 7.46 31.17
N ASP A 136 -12.29 8.29 30.14
CA ASP A 136 -12.04 7.88 28.76
C ASP A 136 -10.61 8.21 28.31
N CYS A 137 -9.63 7.49 28.88
CA CYS A 137 -8.24 7.62 28.46
C CYS A 137 -8.00 6.98 27.08
N PHE A 138 -8.87 6.05 26.67
CA PHE A 138 -8.83 5.42 25.36
C PHE A 138 -9.09 6.46 24.26
N GLY A 139 -10.20 7.20 24.34
CA GLY A 139 -10.50 8.28 23.40
C GLY A 139 -9.47 9.41 23.45
N GLU A 140 -9.00 9.79 24.64
CA GLU A 140 -7.96 10.83 24.81
C GLU A 140 -6.64 10.44 24.12
N TRP A 141 -6.16 9.21 24.31
CA TRP A 141 -4.91 8.75 23.70
C TRP A 141 -4.95 8.77 22.16
N HIS A 142 -6.03 8.24 21.57
CA HIS A 142 -6.16 8.08 20.11
C HIS A 142 -6.53 9.39 19.38
N ARG A 143 -6.93 10.45 20.10
CA ARG A 143 -7.02 11.80 19.51
C ARG A 143 -5.65 12.39 19.18
N HIS A 144 -4.61 12.03 19.95
CA HIS A 144 -3.27 12.59 19.82
C HIS A 144 -2.25 11.65 19.15
N HIS A 145 -2.53 10.35 19.11
CA HIS A 145 -1.65 9.33 18.55
C HIS A 145 -2.36 8.61 17.40
N LYS A 146 -2.44 9.28 16.24
CA LYS A 146 -2.82 8.64 14.97
C LYS A 146 -1.58 7.99 14.38
N GLY A 147 -1.52 6.65 14.43
CA GLY A 147 -0.46 5.85 13.80
C GLY A 147 -0.56 5.87 12.28
#